data_AF-A0A9E2LMK9-F1
#
_entry.id   AF-A0A9E2LMK9-F1
#
_cell.length_a   1.000
_cell.length_b   1.000
_cell.length_c   1.000
_cell.angle_alpha   90.00
_cell.angle_beta   90.00
_cell.angle_gamma   90.00
#
_symmetry.space_group_name_H-M   'P 1'
#
loop_
_entity.id
_entity.type
_entity.pdbx_description
1 polymer ?
#
loop_
_entity_poly.entity_id
_entity_poly.type
_entity_poly.pdbx_seq_one_letter_code
_entity_poly.pdbx_strand_id
1 'polypeptide(L)'
;MFIASGCASINYNEIAPNAKTFQPKVAVILPAIKMPEGTEQDIDKVAKAIFDAATSTKRFERVIDPITAESQMSNNSDLQNAIMAYTSKLRSLAVSDKESALNIGKILQADTIIVGEVE
;
A
#
# COMPACT_ATOMS: atom_id res chain seq x y z
N MET A 1 5.16 28.92 30.61
CA MET A 1 4.67 28.90 29.21
C MET A 1 4.85 27.47 28.71
N PHE A 2 3.79 26.67 28.71
CA PHE A 2 3.82 25.28 28.22
C PHE A 2 3.37 25.28 26.77
N ILE A 3 4.27 24.96 25.84
CA ILE A 3 3.93 24.71 24.44
C ILE A 3 3.65 23.21 24.35
N ALA A 4 2.37 22.84 24.34
CA ALA A 4 1.96 21.47 24.04
C ALA A 4 1.96 21.31 22.50
N SER A 5 3.07 20.84 21.96
CA SER A 5 3.16 20.41 20.57
C SER A 5 2.49 19.04 20.44
N GLY A 6 1.21 19.02 20.10
CA GLY A 6 0.50 17.79 19.76
C GLY A 6 0.63 17.50 18.27
N CYS A 7 1.49 16.56 17.88
CA CYS A 7 1.37 15.88 16.58
C CYS A 7 0.12 14.98 16.64
N ALA A 8 -1.05 15.56 16.46
CA ALA A 8 -2.31 14.84 16.46
C ALA A 8 -2.52 14.18 15.07
N SER A 9 -1.88 13.04 14.83
CA SER A 9 -2.23 12.17 13.71
C SER A 9 -3.45 11.33 14.09
N ILE A 10 -4.56 11.46 13.37
CA ILE A 10 -5.70 10.54 13.50
C ILE A 10 -5.33 9.25 12.78
N ASN A 11 -5.05 8.20 13.55
CA ASN A 11 -4.80 6.87 13.01
C ASN A 11 -6.12 6.07 13.03
N TYR A 12 -6.77 5.96 11.88
CA TYR A 12 -7.90 5.04 11.72
C TYR A 12 -7.36 3.63 11.50
N ASN A 13 -7.65 2.70 12.41
CA ASN A 13 -7.24 1.30 12.31
C ASN A 13 -8.42 0.40 12.66
N GLU A 14 -9.05 -0.20 11.65
CA GLU A 14 -10.09 -1.20 11.83
C GLU A 14 -9.43 -2.59 11.97
N ILE A 15 -9.39 -3.11 13.20
CA ILE A 15 -8.80 -4.42 13.48
C ILE A 15 -9.93 -5.44 13.61
N ALA A 16 -10.00 -6.37 12.65
CA ALA A 16 -10.94 -7.49 12.75
C ALA A 16 -10.65 -8.34 14.01
N PRO A 17 -11.66 -8.92 14.70
CA PRO A 17 -11.45 -9.69 15.93
C PRO A 17 -10.44 -10.84 15.79
N ASN A 18 -10.31 -11.40 14.59
CA ASN A 18 -9.38 -12.48 14.25
C ASN A 18 -7.99 -12.00 13.76
N ALA A 19 -7.75 -10.69 13.64
CA ALA A 19 -6.50 -10.15 13.11
C ALA A 19 -5.26 -10.59 13.91
N LYS A 20 -5.41 -10.87 15.22
CA LYS A 20 -4.32 -11.40 16.08
C LYS A 20 -3.78 -12.76 15.62
N THR A 21 -4.59 -13.52 14.88
CA THR A 21 -4.23 -14.84 14.35
C THR A 21 -3.82 -14.80 12.88
N PHE A 22 -3.97 -13.64 12.23
CA PHE A 22 -3.58 -13.47 10.84
C PHE A 22 -2.05 -13.42 10.74
N GLN A 23 -1.49 -14.34 9.96
CA GLN A 23 -0.06 -14.40 9.66
C GLN A 23 0.11 -14.12 8.17
N PRO A 24 0.39 -12.87 7.78
CA PRO A 24 0.55 -12.53 6.37
C PRO A 24 1.76 -13.24 5.79
N LYS A 25 1.60 -13.85 4.61
CA LYS A 25 2.66 -14.60 3.93
C LYS A 25 3.21 -13.83 2.74
N VAL A 26 2.34 -13.18 1.97
CA VAL A 26 2.73 -12.50 0.74
C VAL A 26 2.29 -11.04 0.76
N ALA A 27 3.28 -10.14 0.82
CA ALA A 27 3.06 -8.72 0.62
C ALA A 27 3.27 -8.31 -0.83
N VAL A 28 2.46 -7.38 -1.33
CA VAL A 28 2.76 -6.58 -2.52
C VAL A 28 2.98 -5.14 -2.12
N ILE A 29 4.06 -4.55 -2.64
CA ILE A 29 4.27 -3.11 -2.59
C ILE A 29 3.70 -2.53 -3.90
N LEU A 30 2.65 -1.73 -3.79
CA LEU A 30 2.10 -1.03 -4.96
C LEU A 30 2.95 0.21 -5.29
N PRO A 31 2.92 0.70 -6.54
CA PRO A 31 3.48 2.01 -6.86
C PRO A 31 2.93 3.07 -5.91
N ALA A 32 3.80 3.96 -5.43
CA ALA A 32 3.37 5.00 -4.49
C ALA A 32 2.43 6.00 -5.18
N ILE A 33 1.52 6.58 -4.40
CA ILE A 33 0.54 7.54 -4.91
C ILE A 33 1.18 8.93 -4.99
N LYS A 34 1.17 9.54 -6.18
CA LYS A 34 1.65 10.90 -6.42
C LYS A 34 0.72 11.96 -5.83
N MET A 35 1.20 12.76 -4.88
CA MET A 35 0.58 14.05 -4.56
C MET A 35 0.97 15.13 -5.59
N PRO A 36 0.16 16.19 -5.79
CA PRO A 36 0.41 17.20 -6.83
C PRO A 36 1.82 17.79 -6.84
N GLU A 37 2.43 17.90 -5.66
CA GLU A 37 3.77 18.42 -5.39
C GLU A 37 4.93 17.41 -5.57
N GLY A 38 4.65 16.11 -5.58
CA GLY A 38 5.69 15.06 -5.64
C GLY A 38 6.30 14.90 -7.04
N THR A 39 7.58 14.51 -7.11
CA THR A 39 8.24 14.15 -8.39
C THR A 39 8.18 12.64 -8.66
N GLU A 40 8.21 12.22 -9.94
CA GLU A 40 8.25 10.79 -10.29
C GLU A 40 9.43 10.06 -9.64
N GLN A 41 10.57 10.74 -9.51
CA GLN A 41 11.76 10.17 -8.90
C GLN A 41 11.60 9.91 -7.40
N ASP A 42 10.74 10.66 -6.70
CA ASP A 42 10.52 10.49 -5.27
C ASP A 42 9.56 9.34 -4.97
N ILE A 43 8.60 9.10 -5.87
CA ILE A 43 7.65 7.97 -5.83
C ILE A 43 8.41 6.63 -5.88
N ASP A 44 9.32 6.47 -6.85
CA ASP A 44 10.07 5.23 -7.03
C ASP A 44 11.00 4.95 -5.85
N LYS A 45 11.65 6.01 -5.32
CA LYS A 45 12.52 5.89 -4.14
C LYS A 45 11.74 5.45 -2.91
N VAL A 46 10.54 6.02 -2.69
CA VAL A 46 9.70 5.64 -1.54
C VAL A 46 9.18 4.22 -1.69
N ALA A 47 8.65 3.85 -2.85
CA ALA A 47 8.19 2.48 -3.09
C ALA A 47 9.32 1.47 -2.89
N LYS A 48 10.54 1.79 -3.37
CA LYS A 48 11.73 0.99 -3.12
C LYS A 48 12.11 0.92 -1.64
N ALA A 49 12.10 2.04 -0.93
CA ALA A 49 12.42 2.07 0.49
C ALA A 49 11.44 1.24 1.32
N ILE A 50 10.14 1.28 0.97
CA ILE A 50 9.11 0.44 1.58
C ILE A 50 9.38 -1.04 1.29
N PHE A 51 9.73 -1.39 0.05
CA PHE A 51 10.09 -2.77 -0.31
C PHE A 51 11.31 -3.28 0.46
N ASP A 52 12.38 -2.49 0.52
CA ASP A 52 13.62 -2.83 1.22
C ASP A 52 13.32 -3.00 2.74
N ALA A 53 12.53 -2.10 3.32
CA ALA A 53 12.08 -2.20 4.70
C ALA A 53 11.24 -3.46 4.94
N ALA A 54 10.20 -3.72 4.14
CA ALA A 54 9.34 -4.90 4.27
C ALA A 54 10.14 -6.20 4.21
N THR A 55 11.06 -6.30 3.25
CA THR A 55 11.94 -7.46 3.08
C THR A 55 12.88 -7.64 4.28
N SER A 56 13.44 -6.55 4.80
CA SER A 56 14.36 -6.59 5.96
C SER A 56 13.70 -7.13 7.23
N THR A 57 12.38 -6.91 7.41
CA THR A 57 11.65 -7.38 8.59
C THR A 57 11.51 -8.91 8.65
N LYS A 58 11.67 -9.61 7.52
CA LYS A 58 11.44 -11.06 7.36
C LYS A 58 10.07 -11.52 7.89
N ARG A 59 9.08 -10.61 7.91
CA ARG A 59 7.70 -10.91 8.34
C ARG A 59 6.88 -11.63 7.27
N PHE A 60 7.26 -11.49 6.01
CA PHE A 60 6.59 -12.09 4.87
C PHE A 60 7.47 -13.20 4.29
N GLU A 61 6.84 -14.29 3.84
CA GLU A 61 7.50 -15.36 3.09
C GLU A 61 7.92 -14.87 1.70
N ARG A 62 7.15 -13.94 1.12
CA ARG A 62 7.42 -13.31 -0.18
C ARG A 62 6.98 -11.85 -0.17
N VAL A 63 7.79 -10.98 -0.76
CA VAL A 63 7.43 -9.58 -1.03
C VAL A 63 7.52 -9.36 -2.54
N ILE A 64 6.43 -8.90 -3.15
CA ILE A 64 6.36 -8.50 -4.56
C ILE A 64 6.80 -7.04 -4.64
N ASP A 65 7.83 -6.78 -5.44
CA ASP A 65 8.41 -5.45 -5.60
C ASP A 65 7.52 -4.54 -6.47
N PRO A 66 7.65 -3.21 -6.32
CA PRO A 66 6.79 -2.26 -7.04
C PRO A 66 6.97 -2.29 -8.56
N ILE A 67 8.15 -2.64 -9.08
CA ILE A 67 8.40 -2.73 -10.53
C ILE A 67 7.64 -3.93 -11.11
N THR A 68 7.68 -5.07 -10.43
CA THR A 68 6.88 -6.24 -10.80
C THR A 68 5.38 -5.92 -10.74
N ALA A 69 4.91 -5.23 -9.70
CA ALA A 69 3.52 -4.84 -9.57
C ALA A 69 3.08 -3.89 -10.71
N GLU A 70 3.91 -2.92 -11.07
CA GLU A 70 3.68 -2.01 -12.20
C GLU A 70 3.66 -2.75 -13.54
N SER A 71 4.61 -3.67 -13.77
CA SER A 71 4.61 -4.48 -14.98
C SER A 71 3.34 -5.34 -15.11
N GLN A 72 2.86 -5.93 -14.00
CA GLN A 72 1.59 -6.67 -14.02
C GLN A 72 0.40 -5.74 -14.29
N MET A 73 0.42 -4.53 -13.74
CA MET A 73 -0.60 -3.52 -13.97
C MET A 73 -0.68 -3.12 -15.46
N SER A 74 0.46 -2.87 -16.11
CA SER A 74 0.50 -2.51 -17.54
C SER A 74 0.00 -3.63 -18.47
N ASN A 75 0.07 -4.89 -18.02
CA ASN A 75 -0.31 -6.06 -18.80
C ASN A 75 -1.70 -6.63 -18.43
N ASN A 76 -2.37 -6.06 -17.43
CA ASN A 76 -3.65 -6.55 -16.94
C ASN A 76 -4.59 -5.38 -16.60
N SER A 77 -5.56 -5.15 -17.48
CA SER A 77 -6.55 -4.06 -17.32
C SER A 77 -7.39 -4.19 -16.06
N ASP A 78 -7.70 -5.41 -15.61
CA ASP A 78 -8.50 -5.63 -14.40
C ASP A 78 -7.70 -5.26 -13.16
N LEU A 79 -6.41 -5.60 -13.13
CA LEU A 79 -5.51 -5.17 -12.07
C LEU A 79 -5.34 -3.67 -12.05
N GLN A 80 -5.14 -3.04 -13.21
CA GLN A 80 -5.04 -1.59 -13.35
C GLN A 80 -6.29 -0.89 -12.80
N ASN A 81 -7.48 -1.34 -13.23
CA ASN A 81 -8.74 -0.79 -12.75
C ASN A 81 -8.91 -0.96 -11.24
N ALA A 82 -8.55 -2.13 -10.70
CA ALA A 82 -8.64 -2.39 -9.27
C ALA A 82 -7.68 -1.50 -8.46
N ILE A 83 -6.43 -1.33 -8.90
CA ILE A 83 -5.46 -0.44 -8.24
C ILE A 83 -5.92 1.03 -8.33
N MET A 84 -6.42 1.47 -9.49
CA MET A 84 -6.95 2.83 -9.64
C MET A 84 -8.16 3.08 -8.73
N ALA A 85 -9.11 2.14 -8.65
CA ALA A 85 -10.25 2.25 -7.76
C ALA A 85 -9.83 2.28 -6.28
N TYR A 86 -8.91 1.39 -5.90
CA TYR A 86 -8.36 1.33 -4.55
C TYR A 86 -7.68 2.63 -4.14
N THR A 87 -6.74 3.12 -4.95
CA THR A 87 -5.97 4.34 -4.67
C THR A 87 -6.83 5.60 -4.71
N SER A 88 -7.80 5.70 -5.65
CA SER A 88 -8.75 6.82 -5.71
C SER A 88 -9.60 6.93 -4.45
N LYS A 89 -10.10 5.80 -3.94
CA LYS A 89 -10.89 5.75 -2.70
C LYS A 89 -10.04 6.00 -1.46
N LEU A 90 -8.82 5.47 -1.44
CA LEU A 90 -7.86 5.74 -0.36
C LEU A 90 -7.57 7.25 -0.26
N ARG A 91 -7.30 7.93 -1.38
CA ARG A 91 -7.05 9.38 -1.40
C ARG A 91 -8.25 10.22 -1.02
N SER A 92 -9.44 9.84 -1.49
CA SER A 92 -10.65 10.66 -1.32
C SER A 92 -11.27 10.49 0.06
N LEU A 93 -11.22 9.27 0.63
CA LEU A 93 -11.94 8.94 1.86
C LEU A 93 -11.01 8.50 3.00
N ALA A 94 -9.69 8.40 2.78
CA ALA A 94 -8.73 7.82 3.73
C ALA A 94 -9.10 6.39 4.16
N VAL A 95 -9.81 5.65 3.30
CA VAL A 95 -10.29 4.29 3.59
C VAL A 95 -9.86 3.34 2.48
N SER A 96 -9.33 2.19 2.89
CA SER A 96 -9.03 1.07 1.98
C SER A 96 -10.31 0.46 1.43
N ASP A 97 -10.45 0.41 0.11
CA ASP A 97 -11.60 -0.23 -0.53
C ASP A 97 -11.49 -1.76 -0.49
N LYS A 98 -12.40 -2.41 0.25
CA LYS A 98 -12.38 -3.87 0.47
C LYS A 98 -12.46 -4.67 -0.83
N GLU A 99 -13.34 -4.28 -1.75
CA GLU A 99 -13.55 -5.02 -3.00
C GLU A 99 -12.33 -4.93 -3.90
N SER A 100 -11.79 -3.72 -4.09
CA SER A 100 -10.58 -3.49 -4.86
C SER A 100 -9.37 -4.19 -4.24
N ALA A 101 -9.22 -4.14 -2.91
CA ALA A 101 -8.14 -4.85 -2.20
C ALA A 101 -8.21 -6.38 -2.40
N LEU A 102 -9.41 -6.96 -2.33
CA LEU A 102 -9.62 -8.39 -2.59
C LEU A 102 -9.26 -8.77 -4.03
N ASN A 103 -9.61 -7.92 -5.01
CA ASN A 103 -9.31 -8.18 -6.42
C ASN A 103 -7.80 -8.08 -6.69
N ILE A 104 -7.13 -7.06 -6.16
CA ILE A 104 -5.67 -6.93 -6.24
C ILE A 104 -4.98 -8.16 -5.64
N GLY A 105 -5.39 -8.56 -4.43
CA GLY A 105 -4.82 -9.73 -3.74
C GLY A 105 -5.00 -11.03 -4.51
N LYS A 106 -6.17 -11.24 -5.14
CA LYS A 106 -6.42 -12.43 -5.99
C LYS A 106 -5.51 -12.47 -7.22
N ILE A 107 -5.37 -11.35 -7.92
CA ILE A 107 -4.60 -11.29 -9.17
C ILE A 107 -3.10 -11.44 -8.88
N LEU A 108 -2.59 -10.73 -7.87
CA LEU A 108 -1.17 -10.75 -7.51
C LEU A 108 -0.78 -11.91 -6.58
N GLN A 109 -1.76 -12.70 -6.15
CA GLN A 109 -1.60 -13.76 -5.15
C GLN A 109 -0.91 -13.22 -3.88
N ALA A 110 -1.38 -12.07 -3.42
CA ALA A 110 -0.90 -11.36 -2.24
C ALA A 110 -2.02 -11.31 -1.18
N ASP A 111 -1.66 -11.52 0.08
CA ASP A 111 -2.57 -11.41 1.22
C ASP A 111 -2.43 -10.07 1.96
N THR A 112 -1.40 -9.30 1.62
CA THR A 112 -1.09 -7.99 2.20
C THR A 112 -0.77 -6.99 1.09
N ILE A 113 -1.40 -5.82 1.15
CA ILE A 113 -1.11 -4.69 0.26
C ILE A 113 -0.43 -3.61 1.09
N ILE A 114 0.70 -3.10 0.60
CA ILE A 114 1.39 -1.95 1.19
C ILE A 114 1.46 -0.87 0.12
N VAL A 115 0.95 0.30 0.45
CA VAL A 115 0.99 1.50 -0.39
C VAL A 115 1.39 2.67 0.48
N GLY A 116 2.21 3.56 -0.07
CA GLY A 116 2.58 4.83 0.54
C GLY A 116 2.12 6.00 -0.33
N GLU A 117 1.89 7.14 0.30
CA GLU A 117 1.70 8.42 -0.37
C GLU A 117 2.94 9.28 -0.11
N VAL A 118 3.37 10.05 -1.10
CA VAL A 118 4.51 10.96 -0.99
C VAL A 118 4.03 12.38 -1.24
N GLU A 119 4.22 13.23 -0.23
CA GLU A 119 4.14 14.71 -0.30
C GLU A 119 5.43 15.27 -0.91
#